data_AF-A0A327JX74-F1
#
_entry.id   AF-A0A327JX74-F1
#
_cell.length_a   1.000
_cell.length_b   1.000
_cell.length_c   1.000
_cell.angle_alpha   90.00
_cell.angle_beta   90.00
_cell.angle_gamma   90.00
#
_symmetry.space_group_name_H-M   'P 1'
#
loop_
_entity.id
_entity.type
_entity.pdbx_description
1 polymer ?
#
loop_
_entity_poly.entity_id
_entity_poly.type
_entity_poly.pdbx_seq_one_letter_code
_entity_poly.pdbx_strand_id
1 'polypeptide(L)' 'MTADQVRNLQAMKTGALIAVSCEMGACLAGAGGEDRAVARDFGAALGLAFQIADDLIDKQSTSEEAGKATGKDEAA' A
#
# COMPACT_ATOMS: atom_id res chain seq x y z
N MET A 1 -1.20 4.51 18.66
CA MET A 1 -2.27 4.64 17.64
C MET A 1 -3.17 3.41 17.71
N THR A 2 -4.48 3.54 17.44
CA THR A 2 -5.37 2.39 17.27
C THR A 2 -5.12 1.70 15.93
N ALA A 3 -5.56 0.45 15.77
CA ALA A 3 -5.42 -0.27 14.50
C ALA A 3 -6.06 0.49 13.31
N ASP A 4 -7.21 1.15 13.55
CA ASP A 4 -7.88 1.95 12.51
C ASP A 4 -7.11 3.23 12.16
N GLN A 5 -6.45 3.86 13.15
CA GLN A 5 -5.57 4.99 12.88
C GLN A 5 -4.36 4.58 12.03
N VAL A 6 -3.79 3.40 12.29
CA VAL A 6 -2.68 2.86 11.49
C VAL A 6 -3.13 2.57 10.06
N ARG A 7 -4.29 1.90 9.89
CA ARG A 7 -4.87 1.64 8.55
C ARG A 7 -5.12 2.92 7.78
N ASN A 8 -5.68 3.96 8.42
CA ASN A 8 -5.90 5.25 7.76
C ASN A 8 -4.59 5.93 7.34
N LEU A 9 -3.57 5.91 8.22
CA LEU A 9 -2.25 6.44 7.88
C LEU A 9 -1.65 5.72 6.67
N GLN A 10 -1.67 4.38 6.68
CA GLN A 10 -1.15 3.53 5.61
C GLN A 10 -1.92 3.73 4.29
N ALA A 11 -3.25 3.85 4.36
CA ALA A 11 -4.10 4.15 3.22
C ALA A 11 -3.76 5.53 2.61
N MET A 12 -3.45 6.54 3.42
CA MET A 12 -3.12 7.89 2.93
C MET A 12 -1.69 8.01 2.38
N LYS A 13 -0.72 7.29 2.96
CA LYS A 13 0.70 7.39 2.59
C LYS A 13 1.07 6.49 1.41
N THR A 14 0.75 5.20 1.53
CA THR A 14 1.17 4.16 0.57
C THR A 14 0.01 3.78 -0.35
N GLY A 15 -1.17 3.50 0.23
CA GLY A 15 -2.33 3.03 -0.51
C GLY A 15 -2.83 4.04 -1.56
N ALA A 16 -2.85 5.32 -1.22
CA ALA A 16 -3.33 6.38 -2.11
C ALA A 16 -2.50 6.51 -3.39
N LEU A 17 -1.16 6.37 -3.29
CA LEU A 17 -0.28 6.47 -4.45
C LEU A 17 -0.48 5.28 -5.40
N ILE A 18 -0.64 4.07 -4.85
CA ILE A 18 -0.90 2.86 -5.65
C ILE A 18 -2.28 2.96 -6.31
N ALA A 19 -3.32 3.35 -5.57
CA ALA A 19 -4.67 3.55 -6.09
C ALA A 19 -4.72 4.55 -7.25
N VAL A 20 -4.07 5.71 -7.09
CA VAL A 20 -3.98 6.72 -8.16
C VAL A 20 -3.17 6.20 -9.35
N SER A 21 -2.09 5.44 -9.12
CA SER A 21 -1.29 4.88 -10.23
C SER A 21 -2.10 3.92 -11.10
N CYS A 22 -2.92 3.07 -10.48
CA CYS A 22 -3.84 2.18 -11.20
C CYS A 22 -4.92 2.98 -11.95
N GLU A 23 -5.53 3.97 -11.31
CA GLU A 23 -6.54 4.84 -11.94
C GLU A 23 -5.95 5.62 -13.14
N MET A 24 -4.73 6.15 -13.01
CA MET A 24 -4.04 6.85 -14.10
C MET A 24 -3.80 5.93 -15.30
N GLY A 25 -3.44 4.66 -15.07
CA GLY A 25 -3.31 3.68 -16.14
C GLY A 25 -4.62 3.47 -16.90
N ALA A 26 -5.73 3.32 -16.18
CA ALA A 26 -7.06 3.24 -16.78
C ALA A 26 -7.44 4.53 -17.53
N CYS A 27 -7.10 5.69 -16.99
CA CYS A 27 -7.32 6.98 -17.65
C CYS A 27 -6.54 7.11 -18.96
N LEU A 28 -5.28 6.70 -18.99
CA LEU A 28 -4.42 6.73 -20.19
C LEU A 28 -4.89 5.75 -21.27
N ALA A 29 -5.52 4.64 -20.86
CA ALA A 29 -6.16 3.69 -21.77
C ALA A 29 -7.51 4.17 -22.33
N GLY A 30 -8.00 5.35 -21.92
CA GLY A 30 -9.30 5.88 -22.34
C GLY A 30 -10.49 5.20 -21.67
N ALA A 31 -10.28 4.56 -20.51
CA ALA A 31 -11.35 3.84 -19.81
C ALA A 31 -12.41 4.79 -19.24
N GLY A 32 -13.65 4.29 -19.17
CA GLY A 32 -14.78 5.02 -18.61
C GLY A 32 -14.69 5.21 -17.09
N GLY A 33 -15.61 6.00 -16.53
CA GLY A 33 -15.60 6.32 -15.10
C GLY A 33 -15.72 5.09 -14.19
N GLU A 34 -16.49 4.08 -14.60
CA GLU A 34 -16.67 2.84 -13.85
C GLU A 34 -15.38 2.00 -13.82
N ASP A 35 -14.76 1.75 -14.96
CA ASP A 35 -13.49 1.01 -15.05
C ASP A 35 -12.36 1.72 -14.29
N ARG A 36 -12.34 3.06 -14.32
CA ARG A 36 -11.39 3.85 -13.54
C ARG A 36 -11.62 3.70 -12.04
N ALA A 37 -12.87 3.69 -11.58
CA ALA A 37 -13.19 3.44 -10.18
C ALA A 37 -12.78 2.03 -9.75
N VAL A 38 -13.04 1.02 -10.58
CA VAL A 38 -12.58 -0.36 -10.35
C VAL A 38 -11.05 -0.43 -10.25
N ALA A 39 -10.33 0.24 -11.15
CA ALA A 39 -8.86 0.29 -11.10
C ALA A 39 -8.33 0.97 -9.83
N ARG A 40 -9.01 2.03 -9.38
CA ARG A 40 -8.69 2.72 -8.13
C ARG A 40 -8.90 1.83 -6.91
N ASP A 41 -10.03 1.15 -6.84
CA ASP A 41 -10.38 0.25 -5.73
C ASP A 41 -9.41 -0.95 -5.67
N PHE A 42 -9.05 -1.48 -6.84
CA PHE A 42 -8.00 -2.48 -6.95
C PHE A 42 -6.68 -1.98 -6.37
N GLY A 43 -6.21 -0.80 -6.76
CA GLY A 43 -4.95 -0.25 -6.26
C GLY A 43 -5.00 0.07 -4.76
N ALA A 44 -6.15 0.48 -4.22
CA ALA A 44 -6.32 0.68 -2.78
C ALA A 44 -6.22 -0.63 -2.00
N ALA A 45 -6.88 -1.70 -2.47
CA ALA A 45 -6.80 -3.03 -1.87
C ALA A 45 -5.37 -3.60 -1.96
N LEU A 46 -4.71 -3.43 -3.11
CA LEU A 46 -3.33 -3.84 -3.30
C LEU A 46 -2.38 -3.09 -2.35
N GLY A 47 -2.55 -1.79 -2.17
CA GLY A 47 -1.74 -1.00 -1.26
C GLY A 47 -1.89 -1.41 0.21
N LEU A 48 -3.10 -1.79 0.63
CA LEU A 48 -3.33 -2.37 1.96
C LEU A 48 -2.61 -3.72 2.10
N ALA A 49 -2.74 -4.61 1.12
CA ALA A 49 -2.09 -5.92 1.13
C ALA A 49 -0.55 -5.78 1.17
N PHE A 50 0.00 -4.85 0.39
CA PHE A 50 1.44 -4.56 0.36
C PHE A 50 1.93 -4.12 1.74
N GLN A 51 1.20 -3.25 2.42
CA GLN A 51 1.62 -2.76 3.72
C GLN A 51 1.53 -3.83 4.82
N ILE A 52 0.50 -4.69 4.79
CA ILE A 52 0.43 -5.85 5.69
C ILE A 52 1.63 -6.78 5.49
N ALA A 53 2.02 -7.01 4.23
CA ALA A 53 3.20 -7.82 3.92
C ALA A 53 4.50 -7.15 4.37
N ASP A 54 4.67 -5.84 4.15
CA ASP A 54 5.86 -5.09 4.59
C ASP A 54 6.00 -5.10 6.12
N ASP A 55 4.90 -4.90 6.86
CA ASP A 55 4.87 -4.95 8.32
C ASP A 55 5.22 -6.36 8.85
N LEU A 56 4.84 -7.42 8.11
CA LEU A 56 5.18 -8.80 8.45
C LEU A 56 6.67 -9.10 8.22
N ILE A 57 7.20 -8.66 7.07
CA ILE A 57 8.60 -8.80 6.70
C ILE A 57 9.49 -8.03 7.68
N ASP A 58 9.13 -6.80 8.06
CA ASP A 58 9.92 -6.00 9.00
C ASP A 58 10.07 -6.68 10.38
N LYS A 59 9.08 -7.48 10.79
CA LYS A 59 9.07 -8.21 12.07
C LYS A 59 9.73 -9.58 12.04
N GLN A 60 9.71 -10.28 10.91
CA GLN A 60 10.13 -11.68 10.82
C GLN A 60 11.47 -11.89 10.13
N SER A 61 11.92 -10.94 9.31
CA SER A 61 13.09 -11.15 8.48
C SER A 61 14.39 -10.79 9.21
N THR A 62 15.41 -11.62 9.01
CA THR A 62 16.80 -11.19 9.24
C THR A 62 17.17 -10.12 8.18
N SER A 63 18.12 -9.23 8.49
CA SER A 63 18.47 -8.09 7.60
C SER A 63 18.87 -8.50 6.17
N GLU A 64 19.21 -9.77 5.94
CA GLU A 64 19.57 -10.32 4.62
C GLU A 64 18.34 -10.68 3.77
N GLU A 65 17.22 -11.10 4.36
CA GLU A 65 16.00 -11.53 3.64
C GLU A 65 15.09 -10.35 3.28
N ALA A 66 15.10 -9.28 4.06
CA ALA A 66 14.25 -8.11 3.84
C ALA A 66 14.74 -7.19 2.70
N GLY A 67 16.00 -7.32 2.25
CA GLY A 67 16.61 -6.42 1.27
C GLY A 67 16.75 -4.95 1.74
N LYS A 68 16.44 -4.67 3.02
CA LYS A 68 16.51 -3.36 3.69
C LYS A 68 16.91 -3.56 5.17
N ALA A 69 17.47 -2.55 5.82
CA ALA A 69 17.70 -2.58 7.27
C ALA A 69 16.36 -2.77 8.01
N THR A 70 16.26 -3.85 8.79
CA THR A 70 15.09 -4.24 9.60
C THR A 70 15.06 -3.49 10.95
N GLY A 71 13.90 -3.42 11.61
CA GLY A 71 13.77 -2.82 12.94
C GLY A 71 13.47 -1.32 12.97
N LYS A 72 12.87 -0.76 11.91
CA LYS A 72 12.50 0.67 11.88
C LYS A 72 11.30 1.00 12.78
N ASP A 73 10.46 0.00 13.07
CA ASP A 73 9.24 0.18 13.85
C ASP A 73 9.43 0.01 15.38
N GLU A 74 10.61 -0.40 15.86
CA GLU A 74 10.90 -0.49 17.31
C GLU A 74 11.23 0.87 17.96
N ALA A 75 11.46 1.93 17.17
CA ALA A 75 11.88 3.24 17.68
C ALA A 75 10.74 4.25 17.90
N ALA A 76 9.48 3.83 17.94
CA ALA A 76 8.31 4.71 18.09
C ALA A 76 7.60 4.56 19.44
#